data_AF-A0A0Q8MW57-F1
#
_entry.id   AF-A0A0Q8MW57-F1
#
_cell.length_a   1.000
_cell.length_b   1.000
_cell.length_c   1.000
_cell.angle_alpha   90.00
_cell.angle_beta   90.00
_cell.angle_gamma   90.00
#
_symmetry.space_group_name_H-M   'P 1'
#
loop_
_entity.id
_entity.type
_entity.pdbx_description
1 polymer ?
#
loop_
_entity_poly.entity_id
_entity_poly.type
_entity_poly.pdbx_seq_one_letter_code
_entity_poly.pdbx_strand_id
1 'polypeptide(L)'
;MADKDALLAEILHKMLADNTKISFGAVVRHSDGAFRNASDLTRIESRRLLVNGAIVQQHQLRSKLEGIVDLDVETLSIELAKSRANEERLERQKWVLSSALWKLTSIMTEAGRIKMLEYMRLHAEIFDELEKDSSIPPSKGKPVD
;
A
#
# COMPACT_ATOMS: atom_id res chain seq x y z
N MET A 1 35.11 -18.17 19.50
CA MET A 1 34.03 -18.88 18.79
C MET A 1 32.94 -17.95 18.23
N ALA A 2 32.76 -16.73 18.78
CA ALA A 2 31.78 -15.74 18.28
C ALA A 2 32.01 -15.26 16.82
N ASP A 3 33.27 -15.26 16.37
CA ASP A 3 33.66 -14.73 15.05
C ASP A 3 33.04 -15.50 13.88
N LYS A 4 33.00 -16.84 13.96
CA LYS A 4 32.40 -17.68 12.92
C LYS A 4 30.88 -17.60 12.88
N ASP A 5 30.23 -17.32 14.00
CA ASP A 5 28.78 -17.22 14.06
C ASP A 5 28.31 -15.86 13.53
N ALA A 6 29.07 -14.79 13.80
CA ALA A 6 28.87 -13.48 13.18
C ALA A 6 29.08 -13.53 11.66
N LEU A 7 30.15 -14.18 11.21
CA LEU A 7 30.40 -14.39 9.78
C LEU A 7 29.29 -15.19 9.11
N LEU A 8 28.77 -16.24 9.77
CA LEU A 8 27.62 -17.00 9.26
C LEU A 8 26.40 -16.12 9.08
N ALA A 9 26.10 -15.24 10.05
CA ALA A 9 24.99 -14.32 9.97
C ALA A 9 25.15 -13.34 8.79
N GLU A 10 26.36 -12.82 8.56
CA GLU A 10 26.65 -11.94 7.43
C GLU A 10 26.48 -12.65 6.08
N ILE A 11 27.00 -13.87 5.93
CA ILE A 11 26.82 -14.69 4.72
C ILE A 11 25.34 -14.94 4.46
N LEU A 12 24.57 -15.32 5.48
CA LEU A 12 23.13 -15.57 5.34
C LEU A 12 22.37 -14.30 4.95
N HIS A 13 22.72 -13.15 5.53
CA HIS A 13 22.12 -11.87 5.17
C HIS A 13 22.39 -11.53 3.70
N LYS A 14 23.64 -11.68 3.24
CA LYS A 14 24.00 -11.47 1.84
C LYS A 14 23.24 -12.41 0.90
N MET A 15 23.17 -13.70 1.24
CA MET A 15 22.42 -14.69 0.44
C MET A 15 20.91 -14.38 0.38
N LEU A 16 20.33 -13.88 1.47
CA LEU A 16 18.93 -13.42 1.49
C LEU A 16 18.72 -12.19 0.61
N ALA A 17 19.62 -11.19 0.70
CA ALA A 17 19.56 -9.98 -0.11
C ALA A 17 19.68 -10.28 -1.62
N ASP A 18 20.59 -11.19 -1.98
CA ASP A 18 20.81 -11.61 -3.37
C ASP A 18 19.74 -12.62 -3.87
N ASN A 19 18.77 -12.99 -3.03
CA ASN A 19 17.77 -14.05 -3.29
C ASN A 19 18.39 -15.40 -3.74
N THR A 20 19.63 -15.67 -3.34
CA THR A 20 20.37 -16.87 -3.70
C THR A 20 19.87 -18.06 -2.89
N LYS A 21 19.64 -19.23 -3.52
CA LYS A 21 19.10 -20.42 -2.84
C LYS A 21 19.94 -20.80 -1.61
N ILE A 22 19.32 -20.77 -0.43
CA ILE A 22 19.94 -21.09 0.84
C ILE A 22 19.79 -22.58 1.11
N SER A 23 20.91 -23.24 1.37
CA SER A 23 21.00 -24.60 1.87
C SER A 23 22.36 -24.76 2.56
N PHE A 24 22.53 -25.75 3.43
CA PHE A 24 23.82 -25.97 4.12
C PHE A 24 25.01 -26.05 3.16
N GLY A 25 24.85 -26.73 2.01
CA GLY A 25 25.90 -26.80 0.98
C GLY A 25 26.07 -25.50 0.18
N ALA A 26 25.02 -24.69 0.02
CA ALA A 26 25.13 -23.37 -0.62
C ALA A 26 25.87 -22.37 0.29
N VAL A 27 25.59 -22.39 1.59
CA VAL A 27 26.27 -21.56 2.59
C VAL A 27 27.76 -21.88 2.64
N VAL A 28 28.15 -23.17 2.63
CA VAL A 28 29.55 -23.58 2.57
C VAL A 28 30.26 -22.99 1.35
N ARG A 29 29.62 -23.05 0.17
CA ARG A 29 30.17 -22.48 -1.07
C ARG A 29 30.29 -20.95 -1.04
N HIS A 30 29.40 -20.27 -0.34
CA HIS A 30 29.41 -18.80 -0.21
C HIS A 30 30.26 -18.30 0.97
N SER A 31 30.87 -19.21 1.73
CA SER A 31 31.63 -18.87 2.93
C SER A 31 33.12 -18.64 2.69
N ASP A 32 33.58 -18.68 1.43
CA ASP A 32 34.98 -18.52 1.03
C ASP A 32 35.96 -19.37 1.87
N GLY A 33 35.54 -20.60 2.21
CA GLY A 33 36.34 -21.57 2.97
C GLY A 33 36.22 -21.45 4.50
N ALA A 34 35.41 -20.54 5.03
CA ALA A 34 35.18 -20.42 6.49
C ALA A 34 34.51 -21.67 7.10
N PHE A 35 33.66 -22.33 6.31
CA PHE A 35 33.12 -23.66 6.58
C PHE A 35 33.59 -24.60 5.47
N ARG A 36 34.18 -25.75 5.84
CA ARG A 36 34.70 -26.72 4.85
C ARG A 36 33.63 -27.70 4.44
N ASN A 37 32.80 -28.12 5.40
CA ASN A 37 31.76 -29.12 5.19
C ASN A 37 30.43 -28.67 5.77
N ALA A 38 29.33 -29.18 5.22
CA ALA A 38 27.98 -28.94 5.76
C ALA A 38 27.86 -29.39 7.22
N SER A 39 28.66 -30.39 7.63
CA SER A 39 28.76 -30.85 9.02
C SER A 39 29.20 -29.76 9.99
N ASP A 40 29.97 -28.76 9.54
CA ASP A 40 30.45 -27.66 10.38
C ASP A 40 29.31 -26.72 10.80
N LEU A 41 28.20 -26.77 10.06
CA LEU A 41 26.97 -26.03 10.29
C LEU A 41 25.90 -26.88 10.98
N THR A 42 25.82 -28.18 10.68
CA THR A 42 24.76 -29.05 11.22
C THR A 42 25.08 -29.67 12.58
N ARG A 43 26.37 -29.81 12.95
CA ARG A 43 26.79 -30.35 14.26
C ARG A 43 26.57 -29.37 15.42
N ILE A 44 26.54 -28.08 15.14
CA ILE A 44 26.35 -27.02 16.15
C ILE A 44 24.92 -26.51 16.02
N GLU A 45 24.12 -26.73 17.07
CA GLU A 45 22.69 -26.44 17.02
C GLU A 45 22.37 -24.97 16.75
N SER A 46 23.15 -24.03 17.31
CA SER A 46 22.96 -22.60 17.05
C SER A 46 23.11 -22.23 15.57
N ARG A 47 24.12 -22.80 14.89
CA ARG A 47 24.36 -22.58 13.46
C ARG A 47 23.29 -23.24 12.59
N ARG A 48 22.86 -24.43 12.99
CA ARG A 48 21.78 -25.15 12.32
C ARG A 48 20.48 -24.34 12.36
N LEU A 49 20.14 -23.79 13.52
CA LEU A 49 18.97 -22.94 13.70
C LEU A 49 19.05 -21.66 12.86
N LEU A 50 20.23 -21.01 12.79
CA LEU A 50 20.43 -19.82 11.95
C LEU A 50 20.20 -20.12 10.46
N VAL A 51 20.79 -21.19 9.94
CA VAL A 51 20.62 -21.58 8.54
C VAL A 51 19.17 -21.97 8.24
N ASN A 52 18.53 -22.74 9.12
CA ASN A 52 17.13 -23.11 8.95
C ASN A 52 16.19 -21.89 9.00
N GLY A 53 16.47 -20.94 9.91
CA GLY A 53 15.73 -19.67 9.97
C GLY A 53 15.84 -18.89 8.67
N ALA A 54 17.03 -18.79 8.10
CA ALA A 54 17.25 -18.14 6.81
C ALA A 54 16.57 -18.89 5.65
N ILE A 55 16.53 -20.22 5.66
CA ILE A 55 15.77 -21.01 4.68
C ILE A 55 14.28 -20.66 4.73
N VAL A 56 13.69 -20.60 5.93
CA VAL A 56 12.29 -20.23 6.12
C VAL A 56 12.04 -18.79 5.64
N GLN A 57 12.91 -17.84 6.00
CA GLN A 57 12.81 -16.46 5.53
C GLN A 57 12.88 -16.35 4.01
N GLN A 58 13.77 -17.11 3.36
CA GLN A 58 13.83 -17.17 1.90
C GLN A 58 12.54 -17.71 1.30
N HIS A 59 11.97 -18.78 1.86
CA HIS A 59 10.69 -19.31 1.38
C HIS A 59 9.56 -18.29 1.53
N GLN A 60 9.52 -17.56 2.65
CA GLN A 60 8.54 -16.49 2.85
C GLN A 60 8.71 -15.34 1.86
N LEU A 61 9.96 -14.92 1.60
CA LEU A 61 10.26 -13.87 0.63
C LEU A 61 9.86 -14.31 -0.79
N ARG A 62 10.18 -15.53 -1.18
CA ARG A 62 9.83 -16.08 -2.50
C ARG A 62 8.33 -16.26 -2.65
N SER A 63 7.64 -16.79 -1.65
CA SER A 63 6.18 -16.91 -1.69
C SER A 63 5.49 -15.55 -1.77
N LYS A 64 6.02 -14.51 -1.11
CA LYS A 64 5.53 -13.14 -1.27
C LYS A 64 5.81 -12.60 -2.67
N LEU A 65 6.99 -12.84 -3.22
CA LEU A 65 7.34 -12.42 -4.59
C LEU A 65 6.47 -13.14 -5.62
N GLU A 66 6.28 -14.45 -5.50
CA GLU A 66 5.39 -15.26 -6.35
C GLU A 66 3.93 -14.78 -6.20
N GLY A 67 3.46 -14.52 -4.98
CA GLY A 67 2.14 -13.92 -4.76
C GLY A 67 1.97 -12.50 -5.31
N ILE A 68 3.04 -11.72 -5.41
CA ILE A 68 3.05 -10.40 -6.07
C ILE A 68 3.08 -10.56 -7.59
N VAL A 69 3.75 -11.58 -8.11
CA VAL A 69 3.81 -11.89 -9.55
C VAL A 69 2.47 -12.47 -10.05
N ASP A 70 1.75 -13.18 -9.19
CA ASP A 70 0.39 -13.70 -9.46
C ASP A 70 -0.73 -12.67 -9.21
N LEU A 71 -0.42 -11.50 -8.61
CA LEU A 71 -1.29 -10.32 -8.75
C LEU A 71 -1.12 -9.80 -10.17
N ASP A 72 -1.87 -10.47 -11.05
CA ASP A 72 -1.93 -10.26 -12.48
C ASP A 72 -1.84 -8.76 -12.81
N VAL A 73 -0.97 -8.42 -13.75
CA VAL A 73 -0.84 -7.06 -14.30
C VAL A 73 -2.21 -6.51 -14.68
N GLU A 74 -3.12 -7.39 -15.13
CA GLU A 74 -4.51 -7.05 -15.37
C GLU A 74 -5.24 -6.57 -14.10
N THR A 75 -5.13 -7.28 -12.98
CA THR A 75 -5.74 -6.89 -11.69
C THR A 75 -5.19 -5.57 -11.18
N LEU A 76 -3.87 -5.39 -11.22
CA LEU A 76 -3.21 -4.12 -10.85
C LEU A 76 -3.62 -2.97 -11.79
N SER A 77 -3.81 -3.26 -13.08
CA SER A 77 -4.27 -2.26 -14.06
C SER A 77 -5.73 -1.85 -13.81
N ILE A 78 -6.58 -2.80 -13.42
CA ILE A 78 -8.00 -2.56 -13.07
C ILE A 78 -8.06 -1.73 -11.79
N GLU A 79 -7.28 -2.06 -10.77
CA GLU A 79 -7.25 -1.29 -9.52
C GLU A 79 -6.69 0.11 -9.73
N LEU A 80 -5.64 0.25 -10.56
CA LEU A 80 -5.12 1.55 -10.95
C LEU A 80 -6.15 2.39 -11.72
N ALA A 81 -6.88 1.78 -12.65
CA ALA A 81 -7.94 2.45 -13.39
C ALA A 81 -9.08 2.91 -12.47
N LYS A 82 -9.49 2.07 -11.51
CA LYS A 82 -10.48 2.43 -10.47
C LYS A 82 -9.99 3.57 -9.59
N SER A 83 -8.72 3.54 -9.18
CA SER A 83 -8.12 4.61 -8.36
C SER A 83 -8.11 5.94 -9.11
N ARG A 84 -7.67 5.95 -10.38
CA ARG A 84 -7.68 7.14 -11.23
C ARG A 84 -9.09 7.70 -11.46
N ALA A 85 -10.07 6.83 -11.72
CA ALA A 85 -11.46 7.25 -11.85
C ALA A 85 -11.99 7.89 -10.56
N ASN A 86 -11.58 7.38 -9.40
CA ASN A 86 -11.91 7.96 -8.10
C ASN A 86 -11.20 9.31 -7.86
N GLU A 87 -9.92 9.43 -8.21
CA GLU A 87 -9.19 10.71 -8.12
C GLU A 87 -9.85 11.79 -8.97
N GLU A 88 -10.18 11.48 -10.23
CA GLU A 88 -10.88 12.41 -11.10
C GLU A 88 -12.25 12.80 -10.55
N ARG A 89 -12.99 11.84 -9.98
CA ARG A 89 -14.28 12.11 -9.33
C ARG A 89 -14.10 13.04 -8.14
N LEU A 90 -13.09 12.81 -7.30
CA LEU A 90 -12.79 13.63 -6.14
C LEU A 90 -12.33 15.04 -6.53
N GLU A 91 -11.49 15.19 -7.55
CA GLU A 91 -11.08 16.50 -8.06
C GLU A 91 -12.28 17.27 -8.64
N ARG A 92 -13.19 16.62 -9.37
CA ARG A 92 -14.45 17.24 -9.80
C ARG A 92 -15.29 17.71 -8.61
N GLN A 93 -15.46 16.87 -7.58
CA GLN A 93 -16.21 17.23 -6.38
C GLN A 93 -15.57 18.41 -5.63
N LYS A 94 -14.26 18.40 -5.47
CA LYS A 94 -13.49 19.48 -4.86
C LYS A 94 -13.63 20.78 -5.63
N TRP A 95 -13.60 20.73 -6.97
CA TRP A 95 -13.79 21.91 -7.82
C TRP A 95 -15.20 22.50 -7.64
N VAL A 96 -16.24 21.67 -7.68
CA VAL A 96 -17.63 22.10 -7.45
C VAL A 96 -17.77 22.75 -6.07
N LEU A 97 -17.30 22.09 -5.01
CA LEU A 97 -17.39 22.63 -3.65
C LEU A 97 -16.61 23.93 -3.48
N SER A 98 -15.40 23.99 -4.05
CA SER A 98 -14.59 25.21 -4.00
C SER A 98 -15.29 26.36 -4.72
N SER A 99 -15.85 26.11 -5.91
CA SER A 99 -16.58 27.13 -6.68
C SER A 99 -17.82 27.64 -5.94
N ALA A 100 -18.57 26.74 -5.29
CA ALA A 100 -19.73 27.08 -4.48
C ALA A 100 -19.32 27.93 -3.26
N LEU A 101 -18.24 27.54 -2.57
CA LEU A 101 -17.71 28.30 -1.43
C LEU A 101 -17.28 29.71 -1.86
N TRP A 102 -16.51 29.82 -2.96
CA TRP A 102 -16.10 31.11 -3.51
C TRP A 102 -17.30 32.01 -3.84
N LYS A 103 -18.34 31.44 -4.45
CA LYS A 103 -19.55 32.19 -4.78
C LYS A 103 -20.31 32.65 -3.54
N LEU A 104 -20.42 31.79 -2.53
CA LEU A 104 -21.02 32.14 -1.23
C LEU A 104 -20.26 33.25 -0.54
N THR A 105 -18.93 33.21 -0.54
CA THR A 105 -18.09 34.26 0.02
C THR A 105 -18.29 35.57 -0.72
N SER A 106 -18.32 35.57 -2.07
CA SER A 106 -18.58 36.77 -2.88
C SER A 106 -19.97 37.37 -2.59
N ILE A 107 -21.02 36.54 -2.52
CA ILE A 107 -22.38 37.00 -2.18
C ILE A 107 -22.40 37.61 -0.77
N MET A 108 -21.71 36.99 0.19
CA MET A 108 -21.61 37.51 1.56
C MET A 108 -20.93 38.89 1.56
N THR A 109 -19.84 39.06 0.82
CA THR A 109 -19.11 40.33 0.75
C THR A 109 -19.87 41.43 0.02
N GLU A 110 -20.69 41.10 -0.98
CA GLU A 110 -21.38 42.08 -1.83
C GLU A 110 -22.79 42.44 -1.34
N ALA A 111 -23.53 41.46 -0.82
CA ALA A 111 -24.97 41.59 -0.55
C ALA A 111 -25.38 41.13 0.87
N GLY A 112 -24.42 40.67 1.67
CA GLY A 112 -24.62 40.29 3.06
C GLY A 112 -25.37 38.96 3.26
N ARG A 113 -25.68 38.68 4.53
CA ARG A 113 -26.12 37.36 5.01
C ARG A 113 -27.45 36.87 4.41
N ILE A 114 -28.41 37.76 4.17
CA ILE A 114 -29.76 37.36 3.70
C ILE A 114 -29.68 36.77 2.29
N LYS A 115 -28.95 37.41 1.38
CA LYS A 115 -28.77 36.93 0.00
C LYS A 115 -27.95 35.64 -0.08
N MET A 116 -26.99 35.45 0.82
CA MET A 116 -26.26 34.19 0.97
C MET A 116 -27.20 33.04 1.35
N LEU A 117 -28.12 33.25 2.30
CA LEU A 117 -29.08 32.23 2.73
C LEU A 117 -30.08 31.89 1.60
N GLU A 118 -30.54 32.88 0.85
CA GLU A 118 -31.38 32.67 -0.34
C GLU A 118 -30.66 31.80 -1.39
N TYR A 119 -29.39 32.10 -1.68
CA TYR A 119 -28.60 31.32 -2.62
C TYR A 119 -28.37 29.87 -2.14
N MET A 120 -28.05 29.67 -0.86
CA MET A 120 -27.89 28.33 -0.28
C MET A 120 -29.17 27.51 -0.39
N ARG A 121 -30.33 28.14 -0.15
CA ARG A 121 -31.63 27.47 -0.27
C ARG A 121 -31.90 27.03 -1.71
N LEU A 122 -31.71 27.91 -2.69
CA LEU A 122 -31.87 27.57 -4.11
C LEU A 122 -30.90 26.47 -4.56
N HIS A 123 -29.66 26.51 -4.06
CA HIS A 123 -28.70 25.45 -4.34
C HIS A 123 -29.08 24.11 -3.71
N ALA A 124 -29.61 24.09 -2.49
CA ALA A 124 -30.09 22.87 -1.85
C ALA A 124 -31.21 22.21 -2.66
N GLU A 125 -32.13 23.00 -3.21
CA GLU A 125 -33.21 22.53 -4.09
C GLU A 125 -32.63 21.88 -5.38
N ILE A 126 -31.62 22.51 -6.02
CA ILE A 126 -30.94 21.94 -7.20
C ILE A 126 -30.18 20.65 -6.86
N PHE A 127 -29.50 20.60 -5.71
CA PHE A 127 -28.81 19.39 -5.27
C PHE A 127 -29.79 18.24 -4.98
N ASP A 128 -30.94 18.52 -4.38
CA ASP A 128 -32.00 17.53 -4.15
C ASP A 128 -32.59 16.99 -5.47
N GLU A 129 -32.71 17.81 -6.50
CA GLU A 129 -33.13 17.37 -7.85
C GLU A 129 -32.07 16.50 -8.53
N LEU A 130 -30.80 16.91 -8.48
CA LEU A 130 -29.68 16.14 -9.04
C LEU A 130 -29.47 14.80 -8.32
N GLU A 131 -29.77 14.74 -7.02
CA GLU A 131 -29.76 13.51 -6.22
C GLU A 131 -30.89 12.55 -6.64
N LYS A 132 -32.10 13.08 -6.91
CA LYS A 132 -33.23 12.28 -7.43
C LYS A 132 -32.95 11.70 -8.81
N ASP A 133 -32.25 12.45 -9.66
CA ASP A 133 -31.89 12.01 -11.02
C ASP A 133 -30.63 11.13 -11.06
N SER A 134 -30.13 10.67 -9.90
CA SER A 134 -28.92 9.84 -9.76
C SER A 134 -27.65 10.45 -10.37
N SER A 135 -27.65 11.76 -10.63
CA SER A 135 -26.53 12.48 -11.26
C SER A 135 -25.44 12.84 -10.25
N ILE A 136 -25.75 12.80 -8.95
CA ILE A 136 -24.81 12.91 -7.85
C ILE A 136 -25.06 11.79 -6.82
N PRO A 137 -24.03 11.31 -6.11
CA PRO A 137 -24.20 10.30 -5.08
C PRO A 137 -25.06 10.84 -3.93
N PRO A 138 -25.90 9.99 -3.32
CA PRO A 138 -26.83 10.43 -2.29
C PRO A 138 -26.11 11.01 -1.09
N SER A 139 -26.64 12.09 -0.55
CA SER A 139 -26.11 12.73 0.64
C SER A 139 -26.27 11.75 1.81
N LYS A 140 -25.17 11.16 2.26
CA LYS A 140 -25.16 10.29 3.45
C LYS A 140 -25.43 11.14 4.69
N GLY A 141 -26.70 11.38 4.99
CA GLY A 141 -27.09 12.04 6.23
C GLY A 141 -28.30 12.96 6.16
N LYS A 142 -29.40 12.55 5.50
CA LYS A 142 -30.70 13.09 5.93
C LYS A 142 -31.05 12.43 7.26
N PRO A 143 -31.16 13.17 8.39
CA PRO A 143 -31.80 12.63 9.56
C PRO A 143 -33.26 12.38 9.17
N VAL A 144 -33.71 11.17 9.47
CA VAL A 144 -35.11 10.77 9.35
C VAL A 144 -35.87 11.55 10.41
N ASP A 145 -36.78 12.42 9.98
CA ASP A 145 -37.91 12.87 10.80
C ASP A 145 -39.07 11.87 10.67
#